data_AF-A0A968LKG5-F1
#
_entry.id   AF-A0A968LKG5-F1
#
_cell.length_a   1.000
_cell.length_b   1.000
_cell.length_c   1.000
_cell.angle_alpha   90.00
_cell.angle_beta   90.00
_cell.angle_gamma   90.00
#
_symmetry.space_group_name_H-M   'P 1'
#
loop_
_entity.id
_entity.type
_entity.pdbx_description
1 polymer ?
#
loop_
_entity_poly.entity_id
_entity_poly.type
_entity_poly.pdbx_seq_one_letter_code
_entity_poly.pdbx_strand_id
1 'polypeptide(L)'
;SDNLHAELLLRLLGQYRSPQAPDHGITGLAAVTEFWRSQGITPQQMHLADGSGLSRHNLITPRALVTMLRRIEPDVRFRRTMRSPESRAPSHPAPLLFPAVFKAKPEQLLASAA
;
A
#
# COMPACT_ATOMS: atom_id res chain seq x y z
N SER A 1 -0.26 -1.00 -17.11
CA SER A 1 -0.88 -0.26 -15.99
C SER A 1 -2.27 -0.80 -15.82
N ASP A 2 -2.70 -1.06 -14.59
CA ASP A 2 -4.05 -1.50 -14.29
C ASP A 2 -4.72 -0.46 -13.39
N ASN A 3 -5.63 0.31 -13.98
CA ASN A 3 -6.23 1.47 -13.33
C ASN A 3 -7.22 1.05 -12.22
N LEU A 4 -7.93 -0.05 -12.43
CA LEU A 4 -8.90 -0.56 -11.46
C LEU A 4 -8.19 -1.01 -10.19
N HIS A 5 -7.09 -1.76 -10.32
CA HIS A 5 -6.32 -2.19 -9.16
C HIS A 5 -5.75 -1.02 -8.37
N ALA A 6 -5.25 0.02 -9.05
CA ALA A 6 -4.70 1.20 -8.39
C ALA A 6 -5.78 1.95 -7.56
N GLU A 7 -6.97 2.12 -8.12
CA GLU A 7 -8.09 2.76 -7.41
C GLU A 7 -8.64 1.89 -6.27
N LEU A 8 -8.74 0.57 -6.46
CA LEU A 8 -9.15 -0.35 -5.39
C LEU A 8 -8.16 -0.34 -4.23
N LEU A 9 -6.85 -0.36 -4.51
CA LEU A 9 -5.81 -0.28 -3.47
C LEU A 9 -5.93 1.01 -2.65
N LEU A 10 -6.17 2.14 -3.32
CA LEU A 10 -6.41 3.43 -2.66
C LEU A 10 -7.62 3.37 -1.73
N ARG A 11 -8.75 2.84 -2.21
CA ARG A 11 -9.99 2.71 -1.42
C ARG A 11 -9.85 1.74 -0.25
N LEU A 12 -9.15 0.62 -0.45
CA LEU A 12 -8.85 -0.33 0.63
C LEU A 12 -7.99 0.31 1.72
N LEU A 13 -7.00 1.13 1.35
CA LEU A 13 -6.22 1.92 2.31
C LEU A 13 -7.12 2.89 3.08
N GLY A 14 -8.02 3.60 2.40
CA GLY A 14 -8.97 4.51 3.02
C GLY A 14 -9.95 3.82 3.97
N GLN A 15 -10.46 2.65 3.60
CA GLN A 15 -11.28 1.80 4.46
C GLN A 15 -10.50 1.32 5.68
N TYR A 16 -9.26 0.85 5.51
CA TYR A 16 -8.42 0.40 6.61
C TYR A 16 -8.13 1.53 7.62
N ARG A 17 -7.89 2.75 7.13
CA ARG A 17 -7.62 3.92 7.97
C ARG A 17 -8.86 4.50 8.63
N SER A 18 -10.01 4.41 7.98
CA SER A 18 -11.27 4.99 8.47
C SER A 18 -12.46 4.13 8.02
N PRO A 19 -12.71 3.00 8.71
CA PRO A 19 -13.74 2.02 8.31
C PRO A 19 -15.16 2.60 8.23
N GLN A 20 -15.44 3.63 9.02
CA GLN A 20 -16.74 4.28 9.15
C GLN A 20 -16.89 5.51 8.24
N ALA A 21 -15.87 5.83 7.43
CA ALA A 21 -15.94 6.98 6.55
C ALA A 21 -16.94 6.76 5.40
N PRO A 22 -17.69 7.79 4.99
CA PRO A 22 -18.69 7.68 3.94
C PRO A 22 -18.07 7.53 2.54
N ASP A 23 -16.82 7.97 2.35
CA ASP A 23 -16.08 7.80 1.09
C ASP A 23 -14.62 7.41 1.38
N HIS A 24 -14.29 6.16 1.08
CA HIS A 24 -12.95 5.61 1.26
C HIS A 24 -11.95 6.08 0.19
N GLY A 25 -12.40 6.63 -0.93
CA GLY A 25 -11.51 7.28 -1.89
C GLY A 25 -10.89 8.54 -1.27
N ILE A 26 -11.72 9.40 -0.67
CA ILE A 26 -11.27 10.62 0.00
C ILE A 26 -10.33 10.30 1.17
N THR A 27 -10.68 9.34 2.03
CA THR A 27 -9.79 8.98 3.15
C THR A 27 -8.51 8.28 2.70
N GLY A 28 -8.56 7.53 1.59
CA GLY A 28 -7.38 6.97 0.93
C GLY A 28 -6.43 8.07 0.43
N LEU A 29 -6.95 9.06 -0.30
CA LEU A 29 -6.18 10.20 -0.78
C LEU A 29 -5.58 11.00 0.38
N ALA A 30 -6.35 11.24 1.43
CA ALA A 30 -5.88 11.91 2.64
C ALA A 30 -4.74 11.12 3.30
N ALA A 31 -4.86 9.80 3.41
CA ALA A 31 -3.82 8.94 3.98
C ALA A 31 -2.53 8.95 3.15
N VAL A 32 -2.61 8.88 1.82
CA VAL A 32 -1.44 8.96 0.93
C VAL A 32 -0.80 10.35 0.98
N THR A 33 -1.61 11.40 1.00
CA THR A 33 -1.14 12.79 1.08
C THR A 33 -0.40 13.03 2.41
N GLU A 34 -0.98 12.57 3.52
CA GLU A 34 -0.37 12.67 4.84
C GLU A 34 0.92 11.87 4.94
N PHE A 35 0.96 10.67 4.35
CA PHE A 35 2.19 9.88 4.26
C PHE A 35 3.29 10.66 3.57
N TRP A 36 3.06 11.20 2.37
CA TRP A 36 4.08 11.95 1.64
C TRP A 36 4.45 13.29 2.30
N ARG A 37 3.49 13.92 3.00
CA ARG A 37 3.75 15.08 3.85
C ARG A 37 4.77 14.76 4.94
N SER A 38 4.62 13.61 5.61
CA SER A 38 5.59 13.14 6.62
C SER A 38 6.99 12.88 6.04
N GLN A 39 7.10 12.65 4.72
CA GLN A 39 8.37 12.40 4.02
C GLN A 39 9.03 13.68 3.46
N GLY A 40 8.40 14.84 3.67
CA GLY A 40 8.92 16.16 3.26
C GLY A 40 8.36 16.70 1.95
N ILE A 41 7.25 16.15 1.44
CA ILE A 41 6.55 16.68 0.25
C ILE A 41 5.41 17.59 0.71
N THR A 42 5.45 18.88 0.38
CA THR A 42 4.44 19.83 0.87
C THR A 42 3.14 19.75 0.06
N PRO A 43 1.99 20.21 0.62
CA PRO A 43 0.71 20.23 -0.10
C PRO A 43 0.71 21.03 -1.40
N GLN A 44 1.61 22.01 -1.55
CA GLN A 44 1.75 22.80 -2.78
C GLN A 44 2.47 22.01 -3.90
N GLN A 45 3.17 20.94 -3.54
CA GLN A 45 3.96 20.15 -4.49
C GLN A 45 3.21 18.96 -5.07
N MET A 46 2.03 18.64 -4.52
CA MET A 46 1.26 17.47 -4.88
C MET A 46 -0.24 17.68 -4.62
N HIS A 47 -1.06 17.36 -5.61
CA HIS A 47 -2.51 17.21 -5.49
C HIS A 47 -2.90 15.87 -6.12
N LEU A 48 -3.51 14.99 -5.32
CA LEU A 48 -3.97 13.68 -5.77
C LEU A 48 -5.50 13.67 -5.82
N ALA A 49 -6.04 13.25 -6.96
CA ALA A 49 -7.47 13.17 -7.21
C ALA A 49 -7.96 11.74 -7.41
N ASP A 50 -7.07 10.79 -7.73
CA ASP A 50 -7.37 9.36 -7.78
C ASP A 50 -6.10 8.52 -7.51
N GLY A 51 -6.25 7.19 -7.44
CA GLY A 51 -5.11 6.27 -7.27
C GLY A 51 -4.44 5.88 -8.58
N SER A 52 -5.14 6.03 -9.70
CA SER A 52 -4.75 5.48 -11.01
C SER A 52 -3.92 6.42 -11.89
N GLY A 53 -4.04 7.74 -11.68
CA GLY A 53 -3.46 8.76 -12.53
C GLY A 53 -4.35 9.21 -13.70
N LEU A 54 -5.56 8.69 -13.86
CA LEU A 54 -6.47 9.07 -14.96
C LEU A 54 -7.04 10.48 -14.80
N SER A 55 -7.25 10.92 -13.57
CA SER A 55 -7.73 12.26 -13.29
C SER A 55 -6.72 13.31 -13.78
N ARG A 56 -7.19 14.21 -14.64
CA ARG A 56 -6.43 15.39 -15.09
C ARG A 56 -6.13 16.39 -13.96
N HIS A 57 -6.75 16.20 -12.80
CA HIS A 57 -6.49 17.02 -11.62
C HIS A 57 -5.30 16.51 -10.81
N ASN A 58 -4.74 15.34 -11.12
CA ASN A 58 -3.49 14.90 -10.50
C ASN A 58 -2.35 15.83 -10.89
N LEU A 59 -1.74 16.47 -9.90
CA LEU A 59 -0.62 17.38 -10.07
C LEU A 59 0.52 16.96 -9.16
N ILE A 60 1.73 16.90 -9.71
CA ILE A 60 2.94 16.67 -8.93
C ILE A 60 4.09 17.47 -9.53
N THR A 61 4.88 18.12 -8.68
CA THR A 61 6.09 18.81 -9.16
C THR A 61 7.20 17.79 -9.46
N PRO A 62 8.09 18.06 -10.43
CA PRO A 62 9.24 17.19 -10.68
C PRO A 62 10.10 16.97 -9.42
N ARG A 63 10.25 18.00 -8.58
CA ARG A 63 10.98 17.92 -7.31
C ARG A 63 10.34 16.92 -6.35
N ALA A 64 9.01 16.94 -6.20
CA ALA A 64 8.31 15.97 -5.36
C ALA A 64 8.47 14.55 -5.89
N LEU A 65 8.35 14.35 -7.21
CA LEU A 65 8.53 13.03 -7.81
C LEU A 65 9.94 12.47 -7.56
N VAL A 66 10.99 13.29 -7.71
CA VAL A 66 12.37 12.88 -7.39
C VAL A 66 12.52 12.57 -5.89
N THR A 67 11.91 13.36 -5.00
CA THR A 67 11.89 13.06 -3.56
C THR A 67 11.24 11.70 -3.29
N MET A 68 10.11 11.39 -3.92
CA MET A 68 9.46 10.08 -3.78
C MET A 68 10.39 8.95 -4.20
N LEU A 69 11.00 9.06 -5.38
CA LEU A 69 11.92 8.04 -5.89
C LEU A 69 13.10 7.81 -4.95
N ARG A 70 13.68 8.88 -4.39
CA ARG A 70 14.77 8.78 -3.40
C ARG A 70 14.34 8.14 -2.08
N ARG A 71 13.07 8.26 -1.69
CA ARG A 71 12.51 7.58 -0.50
C ARG A 71 12.22 6.11 -0.76
N ILE A 72 11.86 5.76 -1.99
CA ILE A 72 11.54 4.40 -2.40
C ILE A 72 12.80 3.56 -2.65
N GLU A 73 13.87 4.15 -3.20
CA GLU A 73 15.09 3.42 -3.61
C GLU A 73 15.68 2.52 -2.52
N PRO A 74 15.79 2.93 -1.24
CA PRO A 74 16.39 2.07 -0.22
C PRO A 74 15.57 0.81 0.14
N ASP A 75 14.28 0.73 -0.22
CA ASP A 75 13.43 -0.42 0.14
C ASP A 75 13.82 -1.67 -0.68
N VAL A 76 14.33 -2.68 0.03
CA VAL A 76 14.81 -3.94 -0.56
C VAL A 76 13.70 -4.68 -1.33
N ARG A 77 12.44 -4.60 -0.87
CA ARG A 77 11.30 -5.25 -1.51
C ARG A 77 11.02 -4.59 -2.85
N PHE A 78 11.02 -3.26 -2.88
CA PHE A 78 10.88 -2.50 -4.12
C PHE A 78 12.05 -2.75 -5.07
N ARG A 79 13.30 -2.71 -4.59
CA ARG A 79 14.47 -3.02 -5.44
C ARG A 79 14.41 -4.43 -6.04
N ARG A 80 13.80 -5.40 -5.35
CA ARG A 80 13.63 -6.76 -5.86
C ARG A 80 12.61 -6.85 -7.00
N THR A 81 11.59 -6.00 -7.00
CA THR A 81 10.61 -5.95 -8.10
C THR A 81 11.22 -5.32 -9.36
N MET A 82 12.10 -4.33 -9.20
CA MET A 82 12.79 -3.63 -10.29
C MET A 82 13.94 -4.43 -10.93
N ARG A 83 14.41 -5.48 -10.25
CA ARG A 83 15.40 -6.41 -10.82
C ARG A 83 14.75 -7.34 -11.84
N SER A 84 15.45 -7.56 -12.95
CA SER A 84 15.00 -8.50 -13.97
C SER A 84 14.85 -9.91 -13.39
N PRO A 85 13.93 -10.73 -13.91
CA PRO A 85 13.66 -12.06 -13.36
C PRO A 85 14.94 -12.91 -13.19
N GLU A 86 15.86 -12.85 -14.15
CA GLU A 86 17.14 -13.56 -14.12
C GLU A 86 18.13 -13.09 -13.05
N SER A 87 17.96 -11.89 -12.48
CA SER A 87 18.82 -11.35 -11.41
C SER A 87 18.22 -11.49 -10.00
N ARG A 88 17.05 -12.13 -9.90
CA ARG A 88 16.45 -12.52 -8.61
C ARG A 88 17.12 -13.81 -8.14
N ALA A 89 18.08 -13.70 -7.22
CA ALA A 89 18.64 -14.89 -6.56
C ALA A 89 17.49 -15.79 -6.08
N PRO A 90 17.56 -17.12 -6.32
CA PRO A 90 16.54 -18.04 -5.85
C PRO A 90 16.46 -17.89 -4.34
N SER A 91 15.34 -17.38 -3.85
CA SER A 91 15.06 -17.51 -2.42
C SER A 91 14.94 -19.00 -2.16
N HIS A 92 15.78 -19.52 -1.27
CA HIS A 92 15.35 -20.60 -0.39
C HIS A 92 13.89 -20.35 -0.01
N PRO A 93 12.98 -21.33 -0.05
CA PRO A 93 11.61 -21.08 0.35
C PRO A 93 11.65 -20.61 1.80
N ALA A 94 11.46 -19.30 2.01
CA ALA A 94 10.99 -18.84 3.30
C ALA A 94 9.69 -19.61 3.52
N PRO A 95 9.55 -20.35 4.63
CA PRO A 95 8.33 -21.09 4.86
C PRO A 95 7.19 -20.10 4.77
N LEU A 96 6.19 -20.44 3.95
CA LEU A 96 4.91 -19.75 3.95
C LEU A 96 4.31 -19.95 5.35
N LEU A 97 4.67 -19.07 6.29
CA LEU A 97 3.99 -18.95 7.56
C LEU A 97 2.70 -18.17 7.32
N PHE A 98 1.81 -18.76 6.52
CA PHE A 98 0.39 -18.52 6.68
C PHE A 98 0.06 -18.98 8.11
N PRO A 99 -0.63 -18.15 8.91
CA PRO A 99 -0.92 -18.53 10.28
C PRO A 99 -1.79 -19.79 10.25
N ALA A 100 -1.34 -20.82 10.95
CA ALA A 100 -2.04 -22.08 11.21
C ALA A 100 -3.27 -21.87 12.13
N VAL A 101 -4.11 -20.88 11.83
CA VAL A 101 -5.24 -20.45 12.66
C VAL A 101 -6.56 -21.16 12.27
N PHE A 102 -6.58 -21.98 11.22
CA PHE A 102 -7.76 -22.75 10.84
C PHE A 102 -7.52 -24.27 10.83
N LYS A 103 -7.04 -24.81 11.96
CA LYS A 103 -7.02 -26.26 12.21
C LYS A 103 -7.46 -26.67 13.63
N ALA A 104 -8.29 -25.88 14.29
CA ALA A 104 -9.00 -26.36 15.47
C ALA A 104 -10.41 -26.80 15.05
N LYS A 105 -10.76 -28.06 15.34
CA LYS A 105 -12.15 -28.51 15.24
C LYS A 105 -12.95 -27.87 16.39
N PRO A 106 -14.22 -27.50 16.17
CA PRO A 106 -15.03 -26.75 17.13
C PRO A 106 -15.18 -27.44 18.50
N GLU A 107 -15.05 -28.77 18.57
CA GLU A 107 -15.08 -29.51 19.83
C GLU A 107 -13.92 -29.18 20.81
N GLN A 108 -12.81 -28.60 20.35
CA GLN A 108 -11.65 -28.29 21.20
C GLN A 108 -11.68 -26.90 21.85
N LEU A 109 -12.63 -26.03 21.47
CA LEU A 109 -12.76 -24.67 22.03
C LEU A 109 -13.62 -24.60 23.30
N LEU A 110 -14.40 -25.64 23.60
CA LEU A 110 -15.31 -25.67 24.76
C LEU A 110 -14.68 -26.21 26.05
N ALA A 111 -13.48 -26.78 26.00
CA ALA A 111 -12.83 -27.40 27.16
C ALA A 111 -11.91 -26.48 27.97
N SER A 112 -11.70 -25.22 27.56
CA SER A 112 -10.84 -24.26 28.29
C SER A 112 -11.60 -23.09 28.91
N ALA A 113 -12.93 -23.21 29.06
CA ALA A 113 -13.78 -22.19 29.67
C ALA A 113 -14.59 -22.76 30.87
N ALA A 114 -13.97 -23.64 31.64
CA ALA A 114 -14.44 -24.11 32.95
C ALA A 114 -13.35 -23.89 33.99
#